data_AF-A0A1G0C3S7-F1
#
_entry.id   AF-A0A1G0C3S7-F1
#
_cell.length_a   1.000
_cell.length_b   1.000
_cell.length_c   1.000
_cell.angle_alpha   90.00
_cell.angle_beta   90.00
_cell.angle_gamma   90.00
#
_symmetry.space_group_name_H-M   'P 1'
#
loop_
_entity.id
_entity.type
_entity.pdbx_description
1 polymer ?
#
loop_
_entity_poly.entity_id
_entity_poly.type
_entity_poly.pdbx_seq_one_letter_code
_entity_poly.pdbx_strand_id
1 'polypeptide(L)'
;MKLFLGGTCNESTWRDQLIPHLKTDYFNPIVEEWTLEDYERELEARENCDYCLYVITPLMTGFYSIAEVIDDSNKRPEKTLFCFLDSENGRQFSAVQQTSLLSVGKMVEINGATWFKSFDELIAFVSKLR
;
A
#
# COMPACT_ATOMS: atom_id res chain seq x y z
N MET A 1 4.45 -17.30 -1.79
CA MET A 1 4.17 -16.24 -0.80
C MET A 1 2.80 -15.61 -1.09
N LYS A 2 2.29 -14.70 -0.26
CA LYS A 2 1.05 -13.96 -0.51
C LYS A 2 1.19 -12.48 -0.15
N LEU A 3 0.80 -11.59 -1.06
CA LEU A 3 0.87 -10.14 -0.90
C LEU A 3 -0.51 -9.52 -0.69
N PHE A 4 -0.71 -8.78 0.39
CA PHE A 4 -1.89 -7.96 0.61
C PHE A 4 -1.74 -6.59 -0.08
N LEU A 5 -2.72 -6.17 -0.88
CA LEU A 5 -2.70 -4.96 -1.70
C LEU A 5 -3.56 -3.83 -1.11
N GLY A 6 -3.15 -3.29 0.04
CA GLY A 6 -3.79 -2.16 0.71
C GLY A 6 -3.44 -0.79 0.12
N GLY A 7 -4.09 0.26 0.63
CA GLY A 7 -3.87 1.62 0.19
C GLY A 7 -5.04 2.19 -0.62
N THR A 8 -4.77 3.24 -1.40
CA THR A 8 -5.80 4.03 -2.07
C THR A 8 -6.71 3.17 -2.96
N CYS A 9 -8.01 3.20 -2.64
CA CYS A 9 -9.13 2.78 -3.49
C CYS A 9 -9.65 4.02 -4.24
N ASN A 10 -10.87 4.00 -4.81
CA ASN A 10 -11.47 5.13 -5.56
C ASN A 10 -10.89 5.31 -6.99
N GLU A 11 -11.12 4.32 -7.86
CA GLU A 11 -10.73 4.31 -9.28
C GLU A 11 -9.21 4.43 -9.54
N SER A 12 -8.42 4.21 -8.50
CA SER A 12 -6.97 4.17 -8.58
C SER A 12 -6.50 2.92 -9.33
N THR A 13 -5.57 3.10 -10.26
CA THR A 13 -5.11 2.08 -11.21
C THR A 13 -3.72 1.54 -10.87
N TRP A 14 -3.12 1.95 -9.74
CA TRP A 14 -1.82 1.43 -9.32
C TRP A 14 -1.80 -0.10 -9.22
N ARG A 15 -2.92 -0.74 -8.85
CA ARG A 15 -3.03 -2.21 -8.78
C ARG A 15 -2.94 -2.83 -10.17
N ASP A 16 -3.60 -2.25 -11.17
CA ASP A 16 -3.55 -2.72 -12.55
C ASP A 16 -2.14 -2.62 -13.14
N GLN A 17 -1.36 -1.64 -12.68
CA GLN A 17 0.04 -1.49 -13.06
C GLN A 17 0.95 -2.48 -12.31
N LEU A 18 0.66 -2.81 -11.05
CA LEU A 18 1.50 -3.69 -10.23
C LEU A 18 1.26 -5.18 -10.48
N ILE A 19 0.00 -5.61 -10.55
CA ILE A 19 -0.42 -7.03 -10.60
C ILE A 19 0.26 -7.81 -11.74
N PRO A 20 0.43 -7.28 -12.98
CA PRO A 20 1.10 -7.98 -14.07
C PRO A 20 2.56 -8.39 -13.76
N HIS A 21 3.20 -7.75 -12.78
CA HIS A 21 4.57 -8.02 -12.38
C HIS A 21 4.68 -9.02 -11.22
N LEU A 22 3.57 -9.37 -10.56
CA LEU A 22 3.56 -10.30 -9.44
C LEU A 22 3.72 -11.75 -9.93
N LYS A 23 4.62 -12.49 -9.28
CA LYS A 23 4.81 -13.94 -9.47
C LYS A 23 4.24 -14.78 -8.33
N THR A 24 3.66 -14.10 -7.36
CA THR A 24 3.16 -14.64 -6.10
C THR A 24 1.66 -14.36 -5.99
N ASP A 25 0.96 -15.15 -5.18
CA ASP A 25 -0.46 -14.89 -4.93
C ASP A 25 -0.67 -13.55 -4.24
N TYR A 26 -1.85 -12.96 -4.41
CA TYR A 26 -2.20 -11.69 -3.80
C TYR A 26 -3.63 -11.66 -3.28
N PHE A 27 -3.88 -10.72 -2.36
CA PHE A 27 -5.22 -10.35 -1.91
C PHE A 27 -5.48 -8.90 -2.31
N ASN A 28 -6.52 -8.67 -3.11
CA ASN A 28 -6.97 -7.34 -3.50
C ASN A 28 -8.24 -6.98 -2.68
N PRO A 29 -8.19 -5.96 -1.79
CA PRO A 29 -9.30 -5.59 -0.92
C PRO A 29 -10.40 -4.77 -1.63
N ILE A 30 -10.26 -4.44 -2.91
CA ILE A 30 -11.29 -3.68 -3.65
C ILE A 30 -12.57 -4.51 -3.78
N VAL A 31 -13.66 -3.96 -3.28
CA VAL A 31 -15.04 -4.44 -3.46
C VAL A 31 -15.93 -3.27 -3.92
N GLU A 32 -17.01 -3.56 -4.64
CA GLU A 32 -17.94 -2.53 -5.15
C GLU A 32 -18.71 -1.83 -4.01
N GLU A 33 -19.16 -2.59 -3.02
CA GLU A 33 -19.82 -2.10 -1.81
C GLU A 33 -19.07 -2.64 -0.59
N TRP A 34 -18.59 -1.74 0.28
CA TRP A 34 -17.87 -2.13 1.48
C TRP A 34 -18.83 -2.57 2.58
N THR A 35 -18.63 -3.78 3.11
CA THR A 35 -19.40 -4.32 4.24
C THR A 35 -18.50 -4.61 5.44
N LEU A 36 -19.12 -4.85 6.61
CA LEU A 36 -18.40 -5.31 7.81
C LEU A 36 -17.68 -6.65 7.58
N GLU A 37 -18.24 -7.53 6.75
CA GLU A 37 -17.59 -8.81 6.41
C GLU A 37 -16.32 -8.59 5.59
N ASP A 38 -16.29 -7.58 4.72
CA ASP A 38 -15.09 -7.24 3.95
C ASP A 38 -13.99 -6.69 4.85
N TYR A 39 -14.33 -5.94 5.90
CA TYR A 39 -13.39 -5.52 6.92
C TYR A 39 -12.73 -6.71 7.64
N GLU A 40 -13.52 -7.70 8.04
CA GLU A 40 -13.01 -8.90 8.70
C GLU A 40 -12.11 -9.71 7.77
N ARG A 41 -12.49 -9.86 6.49
CA ARG A 41 -11.65 -10.50 5.46
C ARG A 41 -10.34 -9.74 5.24
N GLU A 42 -10.37 -8.42 5.28
CA GLU A 42 -9.19 -7.58 5.13
C GLU A 42 -8.23 -7.74 6.31
N LEU A 43 -8.77 -7.79 7.54
CA LEU A 43 -8.00 -8.08 8.75
C LEU A 43 -7.36 -9.48 8.70
N GLU A 44 -8.14 -10.51 8.34
CA GLU A 44 -7.64 -11.87 8.21
C GLU A 44 -6.56 -11.98 7.11
N ALA A 45 -6.76 -11.31 5.98
CA ALA A 45 -5.78 -11.26 4.90
C ALA A 45 -4.49 -10.57 5.35
N ARG A 46 -4.57 -9.44 6.06
CA ARG A 46 -3.40 -8.74 6.62
C ARG A 46 -2.64 -9.61 7.64
N GLU A 47 -3.32 -10.45 8.40
CA GLU A 47 -2.67 -11.37 9.33
C GLU A 47 -1.93 -12.49 8.61
N ASN A 48 -2.56 -13.11 7.61
CA ASN A 48 -2.08 -14.31 6.95
C ASN A 48 -1.18 -14.06 5.73
N CYS A 49 -1.16 -12.86 5.16
CA CYS A 49 -0.24 -12.53 4.07
C CYS A 49 1.20 -12.35 4.58
N ASP A 50 2.15 -12.81 3.76
CA ASP A 50 3.60 -12.70 4.01
C ASP A 50 4.08 -11.25 3.94
N TYR A 51 3.42 -10.42 3.12
CA TYR A 51 3.66 -8.99 3.01
C TYR A 51 2.36 -8.20 2.95
N CYS A 52 2.35 -7.01 3.56
CA CYS A 52 1.28 -6.02 3.49
C CYS A 52 1.82 -4.78 2.78
N LEU A 53 1.40 -4.57 1.54
CA LEU A 53 1.75 -3.41 0.73
C LEU A 53 0.67 -2.35 0.81
N TYR A 54 1.09 -1.13 1.11
CA TYR A 54 0.24 0.06 1.09
C TYR A 54 0.74 1.04 0.03
N VAL A 55 -0.08 1.32 -0.98
CA VAL A 55 0.20 2.32 -2.00
C VAL A 55 -0.79 3.47 -1.89
N ILE A 56 -0.29 4.69 -1.66
CA ILE A 56 -1.11 5.90 -1.54
C ILE A 56 -1.02 6.75 -2.80
N THR A 57 -2.15 7.21 -3.32
CA THR A 57 -2.21 8.06 -4.52
C THR A 57 -3.07 9.31 -4.28
N PRO A 58 -2.99 10.33 -5.15
CA PRO A 58 -3.81 11.55 -5.03
C PRO A 58 -5.32 11.33 -5.20
N LEU A 59 -5.75 10.12 -5.54
CA LEU A 59 -7.17 9.75 -5.58
C LEU A 59 -7.72 9.38 -4.19
N MET A 60 -6.88 9.35 -3.16
CA MET A 60 -7.31 9.08 -1.78
C MET A 60 -8.41 10.04 -1.33
N THR A 61 -9.45 9.51 -0.70
CA THR A 61 -10.55 10.26 -0.10
C THR A 61 -10.55 10.20 1.42
N GLY A 62 -9.94 9.15 1.99
CA GLY A 62 -9.81 8.95 3.43
C GLY A 62 -8.35 8.75 3.85
N PHE A 63 -8.12 8.78 5.16
CA PHE A 63 -6.78 8.70 5.75
C PHE A 63 -6.46 7.34 6.38
N TYR A 64 -7.42 6.40 6.37
CA TYR A 64 -7.30 5.14 7.12
C TYR A 64 -6.07 4.34 6.71
N SER A 65 -5.80 4.17 5.41
CA SER A 65 -4.61 3.43 4.97
C SER A 65 -3.27 4.06 5.32
N ILE A 66 -3.24 5.38 5.61
CA ILE A 66 -2.05 6.02 6.20
C ILE A 66 -1.90 5.59 7.66
N ALA A 67 -3.00 5.50 8.42
CA ALA A 67 -2.96 5.00 9.78
C ALA A 67 -2.59 3.51 9.82
N GLU A 68 -3.12 2.70 8.90
CA GLU A 68 -2.82 1.27 8.80
C GLU A 68 -1.33 1.02 8.54
N VAL A 69 -0.71 1.71 7.58
CA VAL A 69 0.72 1.51 7.31
C VAL A 69 1.60 1.94 8.49
N ILE A 70 1.20 2.95 9.26
CA ILE A 70 1.92 3.36 10.46
C ILE A 70 1.74 2.34 11.60
N ASP A 71 0.53 1.82 11.80
CA ASP A 71 0.27 0.80 12.82
C ASP A 71 0.99 -0.52 12.50
N ASP A 72 0.90 -0.98 11.25
CA ASP A 72 1.55 -2.21 10.79
C ASP A 72 3.06 -2.08 10.78
N SER A 73 3.62 -0.92 10.37
CA SER A 73 5.07 -0.75 10.41
C SER A 73 5.62 -0.80 11.84
N ASN A 74 4.84 -0.40 12.86
CA ASN A 74 5.21 -0.58 14.27
C ASN A 74 5.08 -2.03 14.75
N LYS A 75 3.97 -2.69 14.40
CA LYS A 75 3.62 -4.00 14.97
C LYS A 75 4.24 -5.17 14.22
N ARG A 76 4.47 -5.01 12.92
CA ARG A 76 4.84 -6.05 11.95
C ARG A 76 5.80 -5.46 10.88
N PRO A 77 6.91 -4.82 11.28
CA PRO A 77 7.80 -4.11 10.36
C PRO A 77 8.35 -4.99 9.24
N GLU A 78 8.68 -6.24 9.55
CA GLU A 78 9.31 -7.20 8.64
C GLU A 78 8.47 -7.52 7.39
N LYS A 79 7.14 -7.35 7.50
CA LYS A 79 6.22 -7.60 6.40
C LYS A 79 5.53 -6.35 5.86
N THR A 80 5.82 -5.17 6.40
CA THR A 80 5.15 -3.94 5.99
C THR A 80 5.93 -3.25 4.88
N LEU A 81 5.23 -2.96 3.77
CA LEU A 81 5.76 -2.31 2.59
C LEU A 81 4.96 -1.03 2.28
N PHE A 82 5.64 0.07 1.99
CA PHE A 82 5.00 1.36 1.69
C PHE A 82 5.52 2.00 0.41
N CYS A 83 4.62 2.61 -0.36
CA CYS A 83 4.95 3.49 -1.48
C CYS A 83 3.84 4.55 -1.65
N PHE A 84 4.15 5.67 -2.29
CA PHE A 84 3.12 6.59 -2.78
C PHE A 84 3.45 7.07 -4.19
N LEU A 85 2.40 7.34 -4.97
CA LEU A 85 2.50 7.95 -6.30
C LEU A 85 2.21 9.45 -6.16
N ASP A 86 3.05 10.29 -6.76
CA ASP A 86 2.85 11.74 -6.69
C ASP A 86 1.68 12.23 -7.54
N SER A 87 1.43 11.54 -8.65
CA SER A 87 0.35 11.85 -9.60
C SER A 87 -0.33 10.58 -10.08
N GLU A 88 -1.64 10.67 -10.31
CA GLU A 88 -2.46 9.61 -10.91
C GLU A 88 -3.73 10.21 -11.53
N ASN A 89 -4.12 9.75 -12.71
CA ASN A 89 -5.36 10.15 -13.40
C ASN A 89 -5.60 11.67 -13.46
N GLY A 90 -4.53 12.44 -13.72
CA GLY A 90 -4.59 13.90 -13.81
C GLY A 90 -4.70 14.64 -12.47
N ARG A 91 -4.70 13.93 -11.34
CA ARG A 91 -4.55 14.51 -10.00
C ARG A 91 -3.10 14.41 -9.54
N GLN A 92 -2.69 15.36 -8.71
CA GLN A 92 -1.36 15.41 -8.13
C GLN A 92 -1.46 15.87 -6.67
N PHE A 93 -0.60 15.33 -5.80
CA PHE A 93 -0.45 15.89 -4.47
C PHE A 93 0.12 17.31 -4.53
N SER A 94 -0.35 18.18 -3.65
CA SER A 94 0.32 19.47 -3.41
C SER A 94 1.71 19.27 -2.81
N ALA A 95 2.60 20.25 -2.95
CA ALA A 95 3.95 20.20 -2.37
C ALA A 95 3.94 19.94 -0.84
N VAL A 96 2.93 20.44 -0.13
CA VAL A 96 2.77 20.20 1.31
C VAL A 96 2.39 18.74 1.56
N GLN A 97 1.43 18.18 0.81
CA GLN A 97 1.04 16.77 0.92
C GLN A 97 2.19 15.83 0.58
N GLN A 98 2.97 16.14 -0.46
CA GLN A 98 4.19 15.41 -0.80
C GLN A 98 5.17 15.40 0.38
N THR A 99 5.44 16.56 0.97
CA THR A 99 6.34 16.69 2.13
C THR A 99 5.83 15.89 3.33
N SER A 100 4.52 15.88 3.55
CA SER A 100 3.88 15.05 4.58
C SER A 100 4.04 13.55 4.30
N LEU A 101 3.81 13.09 3.07
CA LEU A 101 3.97 11.69 2.68
C LEU A 101 5.43 11.22 2.73
N LEU A 102 6.38 12.09 2.38
CA LEU A 102 7.81 11.83 2.61
C LEU A 102 8.11 11.64 4.10
N SER A 103 7.46 12.39 4.98
CA SER A 103 7.61 12.24 6.42
C SER A 103 6.97 10.95 6.94
N VAL A 104 5.81 10.55 6.38
CA VAL A 104 5.18 9.25 6.64
C VAL A 104 6.12 8.12 6.26
N GLY A 105 6.71 8.16 5.07
CA GLY A 105 7.69 7.16 4.66
C GLY A 105 8.88 7.06 5.61
N LYS A 106 9.42 8.20 6.07
CA LYS A 106 10.54 8.20 7.05
C LYS A 106 10.13 7.52 8.35
N MET A 107 8.89 7.73 8.81
CA MET A 107 8.37 7.05 9.99
C MET A 107 8.26 5.53 9.76
N VAL A 108 7.78 5.09 8.60
CA VAL A 108 7.74 3.67 8.23
C VAL A 108 9.15 3.05 8.28
N GLU A 109 10.15 3.72 7.72
CA GLU A 109 11.55 3.27 7.75
C GLU A 109 12.11 3.23 9.19
N ILE A 110 11.83 4.25 10.01
CA ILE A 110 12.24 4.30 11.43
C ILE A 110 11.62 3.15 12.24
N ASN A 111 10.39 2.75 11.92
CA ASN A 111 9.72 1.62 12.58
C ASN A 111 10.32 0.26 12.16
N GLY A 112 11.20 0.22 11.16
CA GLY A 112 11.87 -0.98 10.66
C GLY A 112 11.21 -1.59 9.43
N ALA A 113 10.16 -0.97 8.90
CA ALA A 113 9.47 -1.40 7.69
C ALA A 113 10.12 -0.84 6.42
N THR A 114 9.74 -1.39 5.25
CA THR A 114 10.34 -0.97 3.97
C THR A 114 9.49 0.09 3.29
N TRP A 115 10.12 1.21 2.91
CA TRP A 115 9.52 2.25 2.07
C TRP A 115 10.29 2.37 0.73
N PHE A 116 9.56 2.27 -0.38
CA PHE A 116 10.05 2.48 -1.74
C PHE A 116 9.88 3.94 -2.19
N LYS A 117 10.96 4.55 -2.69
CA LYS A 117 10.98 5.97 -3.09
C LYS A 117 10.42 6.18 -4.50
N SER A 118 10.23 5.11 -5.26
CA SER A 118 9.56 5.11 -6.55
C SER A 118 8.73 3.85 -6.74
N PHE A 119 7.76 3.93 -7.65
CA PHE A 119 6.95 2.77 -8.02
C PHE A 119 7.78 1.69 -8.76
N ASP A 120 8.81 2.10 -9.50
CA ASP A 120 9.74 1.17 -10.16
C ASP A 120 10.55 0.36 -9.15
N GLU A 121 11.01 0.97 -8.05
CA GLU A 121 11.68 0.26 -6.96
C GLU A 121 10.77 -0.80 -6.33
N LEU A 122 9.50 -0.43 -6.11
CA LEU A 122 8.47 -1.34 -5.61
C LEU A 122 8.26 -2.52 -6.59
N ILE A 123 8.02 -2.24 -7.88
CA ILE A 123 7.84 -3.27 -8.91
C ILE A 123 9.05 -4.21 -8.95
N ALA A 124 10.27 -3.66 -8.93
CA ALA A 124 11.50 -4.44 -8.97
C ALA A 124 11.67 -5.36 -7.74
N PHE A 125 11.17 -4.94 -6.58
CA PHE A 125 11.13 -5.76 -5.37
C PHE A 125 10.09 -6.88 -5.48
N VAL A 126 8.82 -6.55 -5.76
CA VAL A 126 7.74 -7.54 -5.76
C VAL A 126 7.89 -8.59 -6.87
N SER A 127 8.50 -8.22 -8.01
CA SER A 127 8.77 -9.13 -9.13
C SER A 127 9.76 -10.27 -8.80
N LYS A 128 10.46 -10.15 -7.67
CA LYS A 128 11.45 -11.12 -7.19
C LYS A 128 10.89 -12.03 -6.09
N LEU A 129 9.73 -11.72 -5.51
CA LEU A 129 9.07 -12.56 -4.51
C LEU A 129 8.58 -13.87 -5.17
N ARG A 130 8.77 -15.01 -4.48
CA ARG A 130 8.39 -16.36 -4.94
C ARG A 130 7.89 -17.17 -3.75
#